data_AF-A0A534ASS4-F1
#
_entry.id   AF-A0A534ASS4-F1
#
_cell.length_a   1.000
_cell.length_b   1.000
_cell.length_c   1.000
_cell.angle_alpha   90.00
_cell.angle_beta   90.00
_cell.angle_gamma   90.00
#
_symmetry.space_group_name_H-M   'P 1'
#
loop_
_entity.id
_entity.type
_entity.pdbx_description
1 polymer ?
#
loop_
_entity_poly.entity_id
_entity_poly.type
_entity_poly.pdbx_seq_one_letter_code
_entity_poly.pdbx_strand_id
1 'polypeptide(L)'
;MARAPWAPGAQTLADAARAVTSIAIEGWSAEAALAAFETSPQRSAIRAITLGTVRWYLRLAPAVDMLLTRPQALANEVRALLVVSAHQVEYSRNAPEVTVHAAVDAARILGHGRASGLVNAVLRRFVTERRSLAARVDASLAGRTAHPAWLVEALGVAWPESCARILEANNQHPPMVLRVDLSRQSVSGYLAELLGAGMAGRAVDWAPAAVILERPVAVAAIPAFRAGLVSVQDAGAQLAATLLDAQPGMRVLDACAAPGGKTGHLLEHTPQLAELVAVDVDAQRVGRIQENLERLKRSARLVVADVRQPSTFWDGRAFDRILVDAPCSSTGVIRRHPDIKLLR
;
A
#
# COMPACT_ATOMS: atom_id res chain seq x y z
N MET A 1 -18.91 29.24 -13.77
CA MET A 1 -18.00 28.57 -12.81
C MET A 1 -17.05 29.63 -12.26
N ALA A 2 -17.16 29.98 -10.98
CA ALA A 2 -16.18 30.86 -10.35
C ALA A 2 -14.78 30.23 -10.47
N ARG A 3 -13.79 30.98 -10.97
CA ARG A 3 -12.39 30.53 -10.98
C ARG A 3 -12.01 30.20 -9.53
N ALA A 4 -11.46 29.01 -9.30
CA ALA A 4 -10.91 28.68 -8.00
C ALA A 4 -9.87 29.76 -7.61
N PRO A 5 -9.89 30.28 -6.38
CA PRO A 5 -9.00 31.38 -5.97
C PRO A 5 -7.52 30.96 -5.89
N TRP A 6 -7.21 29.69 -6.13
CA TRP A 6 -5.89 29.09 -5.95
C TRP A 6 -5.41 28.44 -7.24
N ALA A 7 -4.09 28.31 -7.35
CA ALA A 7 -3.47 27.56 -8.43
C ALA A 7 -4.02 26.13 -8.56
N PRO A 8 -4.12 25.59 -9.79
CA PRO A 8 -4.46 24.18 -10.00
C PRO A 8 -3.55 23.26 -9.17
N GLY A 9 -4.15 22.37 -8.39
CA GLY A 9 -3.43 21.39 -7.54
C GLY A 9 -3.04 21.89 -6.14
N ALA A 10 -3.21 23.17 -5.79
CA ALA A 10 -2.86 23.70 -4.47
C ALA A 10 -3.63 22.99 -3.33
N GLN A 11 -4.94 22.76 -3.51
CA GLN A 11 -5.76 22.00 -2.57
C GLN A 11 -5.25 20.56 -2.40
N THR A 12 -4.95 19.88 -3.51
CA THR A 12 -4.40 18.51 -3.49
C THR A 12 -3.08 18.44 -2.71
N LEU A 13 -2.19 19.42 -2.89
CA LEU A 13 -0.93 19.49 -2.15
C LEU A 13 -1.14 19.74 -0.65
N ALA A 14 -2.06 20.63 -0.29
CA ALA A 14 -2.40 20.89 1.10
C ALA A 14 -2.93 19.62 1.79
N ASP A 15 -3.86 18.92 1.15
CA ASP A 15 -4.45 17.70 1.70
C ASP A 15 -3.43 16.55 1.78
N ALA A 16 -2.56 16.42 0.78
CA ALA A 16 -1.45 15.47 0.85
C ALA A 16 -0.45 15.82 1.98
N ALA A 17 -0.17 17.11 2.22
CA ALA A 17 0.68 17.56 3.32
C ALA A 17 0.09 17.24 4.69
N ARG A 18 -1.24 17.37 4.86
CA ARG A 18 -1.94 16.91 6.07
C ARG A 18 -1.77 15.41 6.28
N ALA A 19 -2.04 14.61 5.24
CA ALA A 19 -1.89 13.16 5.33
C ALA A 19 -0.44 12.74 5.64
N VAL A 20 0.55 13.37 5.01
CA VAL A 20 1.98 13.11 5.29
C VAL A 20 2.35 13.53 6.71
N THR A 21 1.77 14.61 7.23
CA THR A 21 1.98 15.03 8.64
C THR A 21 1.49 13.95 9.60
N SER A 22 0.27 13.45 9.42
CA SER A 22 -0.26 12.39 10.27
C SER A 22 0.55 11.10 10.21
N ILE A 23 1.08 10.74 9.04
CA ILE A 23 1.90 9.53 8.90
C ILE A 23 3.29 9.72 9.52
N ALA A 24 4.03 10.74 9.07
CA ALA A 24 5.45 10.87 9.39
C ALA A 24 5.74 11.49 10.76
N ILE A 25 4.78 12.21 11.33
CA ILE A 25 4.93 12.92 12.61
C ILE A 25 4.04 12.33 13.69
N GLU A 26 2.77 12.06 13.38
CA GLU A 26 1.79 11.58 14.38
C GLU A 26 1.74 10.05 14.48
N GLY A 27 2.42 9.33 13.58
CA GLY A 27 2.54 7.87 13.62
C GLY A 27 1.31 7.12 13.10
N TRP A 28 0.45 7.77 12.31
CA TRP A 28 -0.74 7.14 11.75
C TRP A 28 -0.37 6.23 10.58
N SER A 29 -1.11 5.14 10.39
CA SER A 29 -1.01 4.37 9.15
C SER A 29 -1.49 5.21 7.96
N ALA A 30 -0.96 4.94 6.77
CA ALA A 30 -1.38 5.64 5.56
C ALA A 30 -2.87 5.43 5.25
N GLU A 31 -3.43 4.28 5.60
CA GLU A 31 -4.87 4.02 5.46
C GLU A 31 -5.69 4.95 6.36
N ALA A 32 -5.32 5.07 7.64
CA ALA A 32 -6.01 5.96 8.59
C ALA A 32 -5.87 7.43 8.19
N ALA A 33 -4.68 7.87 7.79
CA ALA A 33 -4.44 9.25 7.38
C ALA A 33 -5.20 9.62 6.08
N LEU A 34 -5.38 8.67 5.15
CA LEU A 34 -6.08 8.90 3.90
C LEU A 34 -7.61 8.77 4.00
N ALA A 35 -8.13 8.12 5.05
CA ALA A 35 -9.56 7.93 5.28
C ALA A 35 -10.32 9.28 5.31
N ALA A 36 -9.70 10.33 5.87
CA ALA A 36 -10.25 11.68 5.94
C ALA A 36 -10.56 12.30 4.56
N PHE A 37 -9.99 11.76 3.48
CA PHE A 37 -10.11 12.30 2.12
C PHE A 37 -10.88 11.38 1.16
N GLU A 38 -11.53 10.32 1.64
CA GLU A 38 -12.23 9.36 0.77
C GLU A 38 -13.37 9.97 -0.05
N THR A 39 -14.05 10.97 0.52
CA THR A 39 -15.14 11.72 -0.13
C THR A 39 -14.63 12.82 -1.06
N SER A 40 -13.32 13.10 -1.07
CA SER A 40 -12.73 14.14 -1.92
C SER A 40 -12.83 13.74 -3.40
N PRO A 41 -13.25 14.65 -4.31
CA PRO A 41 -13.14 14.44 -5.75
C PRO A 41 -11.70 14.19 -6.21
N GLN A 42 -10.72 14.64 -5.42
CA GLN A 42 -9.28 14.53 -5.70
C GLN A 42 -8.62 13.35 -4.97
N ARG A 43 -9.39 12.46 -4.31
CA ARG A 43 -8.87 11.37 -3.48
C ARG A 43 -7.74 10.56 -4.13
N SER A 44 -7.87 10.25 -5.43
CA SER A 44 -6.86 9.48 -6.16
C SER A 44 -5.54 10.23 -6.27
N ALA A 45 -5.60 11.55 -6.51
CA ALA A 45 -4.44 12.40 -6.59
C ALA A 45 -3.80 12.59 -5.20
N ILE A 46 -4.59 12.86 -4.14
CA ILE A 46 -4.01 13.03 -2.79
C ILE A 46 -3.36 11.72 -2.33
N ARG A 47 -3.99 10.56 -2.61
CA ARG A 47 -3.42 9.24 -2.32
C ARG A 47 -2.11 9.01 -3.08
N ALA A 48 -2.08 9.28 -4.37
CA ALA A 48 -0.87 9.10 -5.19
C ALA A 48 0.29 9.97 -4.70
N ILE A 49 0.02 11.25 -4.41
CA ILE A 49 1.02 12.20 -3.91
C ILE A 49 1.48 11.80 -2.50
N THR A 50 0.56 11.47 -1.59
CA THR A 50 0.87 11.07 -0.22
C THR A 50 1.74 9.82 -0.20
N LEU A 51 1.31 8.73 -0.84
CA LEU A 51 2.06 7.47 -0.84
C LEU A 51 3.40 7.59 -1.57
N GLY A 52 3.47 8.36 -2.65
CA GLY A 52 4.73 8.66 -3.33
C GLY A 52 5.70 9.45 -2.46
N THR A 53 5.18 10.45 -1.73
CA THR A 53 5.98 11.25 -0.79
C THR A 53 6.49 10.38 0.36
N VAL A 54 5.62 9.59 1.00
CA VAL A 54 5.98 8.68 2.10
C VAL A 54 7.03 7.67 1.63
N ARG A 55 6.90 7.12 0.41
CA ARG A 55 7.89 6.21 -0.17
C ARG A 55 9.27 6.82 -0.27
N TRP A 56 9.38 8.11 -0.58
CA TRP A 56 10.67 8.79 -0.70
C TRP A 56 10.99 9.71 0.47
N TYR A 57 10.23 9.63 1.57
CA TYR A 57 10.31 10.58 2.67
C TYR A 57 11.70 10.60 3.33
N LEU A 58 12.27 9.43 3.59
CA LEU A 58 13.60 9.29 4.19
C LEU A 58 14.75 9.78 3.27
N ARG A 59 14.48 10.04 1.99
CA ARG A 59 15.42 10.68 1.07
C ARG A 59 15.14 12.18 0.94
N LEU A 60 13.87 12.56 0.79
CA LEU A 60 13.46 13.94 0.50
C LEU A 60 13.44 14.85 1.73
N ALA A 61 13.02 14.34 2.89
CA ALA A 61 12.95 15.15 4.11
C ALA A 61 14.35 15.65 4.54
N PRO A 62 15.41 14.81 4.58
CA PRO A 62 16.76 15.30 4.84
C PRO A 62 17.26 16.30 3.80
N ALA A 63 16.93 16.11 2.51
CA ALA A 63 17.31 17.04 1.45
C ALA A 63 16.64 18.42 1.63
N VAL A 64 15.36 18.45 2.00
CA VAL A 64 14.63 19.69 2.33
C VAL A 64 15.20 20.34 3.59
N ASP A 65 15.49 19.56 4.63
CA ASP A 65 16.01 20.08 5.89
C ASP A 65 17.37 20.78 5.72
N MET A 66 18.22 20.34 4.79
CA MET A 66 19.48 21.02 4.45
C MET A 66 19.32 22.45 3.93
N LEU A 67 18.12 22.83 3.47
CA LEU A 67 17.80 24.17 2.98
C LEU A 67 17.22 25.09 4.06
N LEU A 68 16.93 24.54 5.24
CA LEU A 68 16.30 25.24 6.36
C LEU A 68 17.32 25.50 7.46
N THR A 69 17.31 26.71 8.03
CA THR A 69 18.20 27.06 9.15
C THR A 69 17.77 26.41 10.48
N ARG A 70 16.45 26.27 10.70
CA ARG A 70 15.86 25.67 11.92
C ARG A 70 14.64 24.80 11.56
N PRO A 71 14.84 23.61 10.95
CA PRO A 71 13.74 22.74 10.52
C PRO A 71 12.73 22.43 11.63
N GLN A 72 13.21 22.23 12.86
CA GLN A 72 12.42 21.88 14.04
C GLN A 72 11.52 23.01 14.57
N ALA A 73 11.78 24.26 14.18
CA ALA A 73 10.96 25.40 14.57
C ALA A 73 9.81 25.66 13.57
N LEU A 74 9.79 24.93 12.45
CA LEU A 74 8.77 25.05 11.42
C LEU A 74 7.54 24.22 11.81
N ALA A 75 6.34 24.75 11.54
CA ALA A 75 5.11 23.98 11.70
C ALA A 75 5.18 22.68 10.87
N ASN A 76 4.70 21.58 11.45
CA ASN A 76 4.82 20.24 10.87
C ASN A 76 4.19 20.17 9.47
N GLU A 77 3.04 20.81 9.29
CA GLU A 77 2.31 20.87 8.03
C GLU A 77 3.07 21.64 6.95
N VAL A 78 3.80 22.70 7.33
CA VAL A 78 4.64 23.46 6.39
C VAL A 78 5.86 22.63 6.01
N ARG A 79 6.49 21.93 6.95
CA ARG A 79 7.60 21.00 6.64
C ARG A 79 7.12 19.86 5.74
N ALA A 80 5.98 19.25 6.05
CA ALA A 80 5.38 18.21 5.20
C ALA A 80 5.05 18.73 3.80
N LEU A 81 4.51 19.95 3.68
CA LEU A 81 4.24 20.59 2.39
C LEU A 81 5.51 20.77 1.56
N LEU A 82 6.63 21.16 2.17
CA LEU A 82 7.92 21.26 1.48
C LEU A 82 8.37 19.89 0.94
N VAL A 83 8.26 18.82 1.74
CA VAL A 83 8.64 17.46 1.32
C VAL A 83 7.70 16.91 0.24
N VAL A 84 6.39 17.14 0.35
CA VAL A 84 5.38 16.80 -0.67
C VAL A 84 5.69 17.52 -1.98
N SER A 85 6.02 18.80 -1.91
CA SER A 85 6.33 19.61 -3.10
C SER A 85 7.65 19.19 -3.73
N ALA A 86 8.68 18.87 -2.92
CA ALA A 86 9.93 18.29 -3.40
C ALA A 86 9.70 16.95 -4.11
N HIS A 87 8.82 16.08 -3.57
CA HIS A 87 8.42 14.85 -4.24
C HIS A 87 7.76 15.14 -5.60
N GLN A 88 6.89 16.14 -5.70
CA GLN A 88 6.27 16.51 -6.98
C GLN A 88 7.28 17.09 -7.98
N VAL A 89 8.27 17.86 -7.54
CA VAL A 89 9.36 18.35 -8.40
C VAL A 89 10.21 17.20 -8.95
N GLU A 90 10.47 16.17 -8.15
CA GLU A 90 11.35 15.04 -8.52
C GLU A 90 10.65 13.96 -9.35
N TYR A 91 9.41 13.63 -8.98
CA TYR A 91 8.75 12.39 -9.43
C TYR A 91 7.43 12.61 -10.17
N SER A 92 6.99 13.86 -10.35
CA SER A 92 5.83 14.19 -11.19
C SER A 92 6.25 14.68 -12.58
N ARG A 93 5.28 14.76 -13.50
CA ARG A 93 5.48 15.32 -14.85
C ARG A 93 5.27 16.84 -14.91
N ASN A 94 4.90 17.46 -13.79
CA ASN A 94 4.61 18.89 -13.75
C ASN A 94 5.91 19.70 -13.84
N ALA A 95 5.84 20.86 -14.50
CA ALA A 95 6.95 21.82 -14.46
C ALA A 95 7.22 22.24 -13.01
N PRO A 96 8.49 22.33 -12.57
CA PRO A 96 8.82 22.70 -11.20
C PRO A 96 8.17 24.01 -10.75
N GLU A 97 8.11 25.01 -11.61
CA GLU A 97 7.56 26.34 -11.33
C GLU A 97 6.06 26.27 -10.98
N VAL A 98 5.32 25.38 -11.66
CA VAL A 98 3.89 25.14 -11.39
C VAL A 98 3.72 24.54 -9.99
N THR A 99 4.58 23.58 -9.63
CA THR A 99 4.57 22.96 -8.31
C THR A 99 4.90 23.97 -7.21
N VAL A 100 5.91 24.82 -7.42
CA VAL A 100 6.27 25.88 -6.46
C VAL A 100 5.11 26.85 -6.27
N HIS A 101 4.47 27.31 -7.35
CA HIS A 101 3.33 28.22 -7.26
C HIS A 101 2.15 27.58 -6.51
N ALA A 102 1.82 26.33 -6.83
CA ALA A 102 0.77 25.59 -6.13
C ALA A 102 1.08 25.38 -4.64
N ALA A 103 2.35 25.15 -4.28
CA ALA A 103 2.76 25.00 -2.88
C ALA A 103 2.61 26.32 -2.08
N VAL A 104 2.88 27.46 -2.70
CA VAL A 104 2.69 28.79 -2.06
C VAL A 104 1.23 29.02 -1.68
N ASP A 105 0.30 28.65 -2.56
CA ASP A 105 -1.14 28.69 -2.29
C ASP A 105 -1.56 27.61 -1.29
N ALA A 106 -1.00 26.40 -1.37
CA ALA A 106 -1.25 25.34 -0.42
C ALA A 106 -0.89 25.74 1.02
N ALA A 107 0.18 26.50 1.22
CA ALA A 107 0.54 27.04 2.54
C ALA A 107 -0.55 27.96 3.11
N ARG A 108 -1.26 28.72 2.26
CA ARG A 108 -2.40 29.56 2.69
C ARG A 108 -3.61 28.72 3.04
N ILE A 109 -3.90 27.68 2.25
CA ILE A 109 -4.98 26.71 2.50
C ILE A 109 -4.77 25.96 3.82
N LEU A 110 -3.53 25.67 4.19
CA LEU A 110 -3.15 25.06 5.46
C LEU A 110 -3.24 26.03 6.66
N GLY A 111 -3.56 27.31 6.45
CA GLY A 111 -3.58 28.32 7.51
C GLY A 111 -2.21 28.94 7.82
N HIS A 112 -1.17 28.61 7.05
CA HIS A 112 0.20 29.08 7.21
C HIS A 112 0.62 30.12 6.17
N GLY A 113 -0.28 31.04 5.80
CA GLY A 113 -0.01 32.06 4.76
C GLY A 113 1.22 32.94 5.05
N ARG A 114 1.58 33.14 6.32
CA ARG A 114 2.83 33.85 6.70
C ARG A 114 4.10 33.10 6.26
N ALA A 115 4.03 31.78 6.10
CA ALA A 115 5.14 30.95 5.64
C ALA A 115 5.23 30.84 4.10
N SER A 116 4.29 31.40 3.34
CA SER A 116 4.28 31.33 1.86
C SER A 116 5.59 31.84 1.22
N GLY A 117 6.19 32.90 1.77
CA GLY A 117 7.49 33.42 1.31
C GLY A 117 8.64 32.43 1.53
N LEU A 118 8.67 31.77 2.70
CA LEU A 118 9.63 30.71 3.02
C LEU A 118 9.43 29.51 2.09
N VAL A 119 8.19 29.06 1.88
CA VAL A 119 7.87 27.95 0.99
C VAL A 119 8.37 28.21 -0.42
N ASN A 120 8.10 29.39 -0.97
CA ASN A 120 8.61 29.78 -2.29
C ASN A 120 10.15 29.78 -2.34
N ALA A 121 10.82 30.40 -1.35
CA ALA A 121 12.27 30.51 -1.32
C ALA A 121 12.95 29.14 -1.23
N VAL A 122 12.48 28.27 -0.32
CA VAL A 122 13.04 26.93 -0.11
C VAL A 122 12.83 26.06 -1.35
N LEU A 123 11.63 26.05 -1.94
CA LEU A 123 11.37 25.21 -3.11
C LEU A 123 12.12 25.69 -4.36
N ARG A 124 12.27 27.01 -4.57
CA ARG A 124 13.12 27.52 -5.65
C ARG A 124 14.57 27.08 -5.47
N ARG A 125 15.11 27.19 -4.24
CA ARG A 125 16.45 26.68 -3.93
C ARG A 125 16.55 25.18 -4.13
N PHE A 126 15.55 24.40 -3.71
CA PHE A 126 15.50 22.95 -3.95
C PHE A 126 15.60 22.63 -5.45
N VAL A 127 14.85 23.34 -6.30
CA VAL A 127 14.93 23.15 -7.76
C VAL A 127 16.32 23.45 -8.30
N THR A 128 16.96 24.53 -7.84
CA THR A 128 18.32 24.92 -8.30
C THR A 128 19.42 23.99 -7.77
N GLU A 129 19.35 23.61 -6.49
CA GLU A 129 20.38 22.83 -5.77
C GLU A 129 20.11 21.31 -5.80
N ARG A 130 19.10 20.88 -6.57
CA ARG A 130 18.55 19.51 -6.58
C ARG A 130 19.61 18.41 -6.68
N ARG A 131 20.55 18.55 -7.63
CA ARG A 131 21.60 17.54 -7.88
C ARG A 131 22.59 17.44 -6.73
N SER A 132 22.97 18.55 -6.11
CA SER A 132 23.92 18.54 -4.99
C SER A 132 23.28 18.02 -3.72
N LEU A 133 22.00 18.35 -3.47
CA LEU A 133 21.23 17.79 -2.37
C LEU A 133 21.08 16.27 -2.50
N ALA A 134 20.69 15.79 -3.69
CA ALA A 134 20.61 14.36 -3.98
C ALA A 134 21.94 13.65 -3.75
N ALA A 135 23.06 14.19 -4.25
CA ALA A 135 24.38 13.61 -4.05
C ALA A 135 24.77 13.46 -2.56
N ARG A 136 24.38 14.42 -1.71
CA ARG A 136 24.65 14.37 -0.26
C ARG A 136 23.83 13.30 0.45
N VAL A 137 22.54 13.18 0.13
CA VAL A 137 21.67 12.15 0.73
C VAL A 137 22.01 10.76 0.22
N ASP A 138 22.31 10.65 -1.08
CA ASP A 138 22.59 9.39 -1.77
C ASP A 138 23.98 8.82 -1.45
N ALA A 139 24.80 9.55 -0.69
CA ALA A 139 26.09 9.09 -0.16
C ALA A 139 25.95 7.89 0.78
N SER A 140 24.79 7.73 1.43
CA SER A 140 24.44 6.53 2.20
C SER A 140 23.45 5.65 1.44
N LEU A 141 23.57 4.32 1.55
CA LEU A 141 22.61 3.41 0.94
C LEU A 141 21.19 3.61 1.48
N ALA A 142 21.05 3.88 2.77
CA ALA A 142 19.80 4.20 3.44
C ALA A 142 19.12 5.45 2.84
N GLY A 143 19.87 6.55 2.71
CA GLY A 143 19.37 7.77 2.07
C GLY A 143 19.01 7.56 0.60
N ARG A 144 19.92 6.94 -0.17
CA ARG A 144 19.71 6.67 -1.61
C ARG A 144 18.47 5.86 -1.89
N THR A 145 18.21 4.85 -1.06
CA THR A 145 17.06 3.96 -1.22
C THR A 145 15.84 4.42 -0.42
N ALA A 146 15.90 5.53 0.31
CA ALA A 146 14.83 5.98 1.20
C ALA A 146 14.36 4.90 2.21
N HIS A 147 15.29 4.14 2.80
CA HIS A 147 15.01 3.14 3.84
C HIS A 147 15.68 3.54 5.16
N PRO A 148 15.14 3.13 6.32
CA PRO A 148 15.82 3.35 7.59
C PRO A 148 17.11 2.52 7.65
N ALA A 149 18.14 3.05 8.30
CA ALA A 149 19.46 2.43 8.34
C ALA A 149 19.42 0.99 8.89
N TRP A 150 18.62 0.76 9.95
CA TRP A 150 18.44 -0.56 10.55
C TRP A 150 17.94 -1.61 9.55
N LEU A 151 17.02 -1.24 8.65
CA LEU A 151 16.44 -2.17 7.69
C LEU A 151 17.43 -2.48 6.57
N VAL A 152 18.20 -1.48 6.13
CA VAL A 152 19.28 -1.69 5.16
C VAL A 152 20.32 -2.64 5.72
N GLU A 153 20.71 -2.47 6.97
CA GLU A 153 21.67 -3.34 7.66
C GLU A 153 21.10 -4.77 7.80
N ALA A 154 19.87 -4.91 8.31
CA ALA A 154 19.23 -6.21 8.46
C ALA A 154 19.09 -6.97 7.11
N LEU A 155 18.71 -6.28 6.04
CA LEU A 155 18.65 -6.85 4.69
C LEU A 155 20.04 -7.18 4.14
N GLY A 156 21.05 -6.37 4.45
CA GLY A 156 22.45 -6.60 4.07
C GLY A 156 23.03 -7.85 4.71
N VAL A 157 22.66 -8.15 5.96
CA VAL A 157 23.07 -9.37 6.67
C VAL A 157 22.29 -10.59 6.15
N ALA A 158 20.97 -10.49 6.03
CA ALA A 158 20.13 -11.63 5.68
C ALA A 158 20.19 -12.01 4.18
N TRP A 159 20.37 -11.02 3.29
CA TRP A 159 20.42 -11.23 1.84
C TRP A 159 21.53 -10.39 1.17
N PRO A 160 22.82 -10.65 1.43
CA PRO A 160 23.93 -9.81 0.94
C PRO A 160 23.90 -9.57 -0.57
N GLU A 161 23.68 -10.62 -1.36
CA GLU A 161 23.67 -10.57 -2.84
C GLU A 161 22.40 -9.93 -3.42
N SER A 162 21.32 -9.87 -2.63
CA SER A 162 20.00 -9.42 -3.10
C SER A 162 19.52 -8.14 -2.44
N CYS A 163 20.23 -7.63 -1.42
CA CYS A 163 19.83 -6.47 -0.62
C CYS A 163 19.50 -5.26 -1.50
N ALA A 164 20.39 -4.90 -2.44
CA ALA A 164 20.15 -3.79 -3.36
C ALA A 164 18.89 -3.98 -4.22
N ARG A 165 18.63 -5.21 -4.70
CA ARG A 165 17.43 -5.52 -5.51
C ARG A 165 16.16 -5.49 -4.67
N ILE A 166 16.21 -5.92 -3.41
CA ILE A 166 15.09 -5.85 -2.47
C ILE A 166 14.73 -4.40 -2.16
N LEU A 167 15.73 -3.57 -1.84
CA LEU A 167 15.55 -2.14 -1.57
C LEU A 167 14.96 -1.41 -2.78
N GLU A 168 15.43 -1.74 -3.99
CA GLU A 168 14.86 -1.19 -5.23
C GLU A 168 13.41 -1.65 -5.44
N ALA A 169 13.13 -2.95 -5.31
CA ALA A 169 11.79 -3.52 -5.46
C ALA A 169 10.78 -2.93 -4.46
N ASN A 170 11.23 -2.60 -3.24
CA ASN A 170 10.43 -1.93 -2.23
C ASN A 170 9.98 -0.51 -2.65
N ASN A 171 10.71 0.15 -3.54
CA ASN A 171 10.37 1.49 -4.05
C ASN A 171 9.63 1.47 -5.40
N GLN A 172 9.46 0.31 -6.02
CA GLN A 172 8.72 0.21 -7.28
C GLN A 172 7.22 0.40 -7.06
N HIS A 173 6.50 0.78 -8.13
CA HIS A 173 5.05 0.76 -8.10
C HIS A 173 4.57 -0.68 -7.86
N PRO A 174 3.69 -0.95 -6.88
CA PRO A 174 3.21 -2.29 -6.63
C PRO A 174 2.39 -2.80 -7.83
N PRO A 175 2.65 -4.02 -8.34
CA PRO A 175 1.82 -4.59 -9.39
C PRO A 175 0.41 -4.86 -8.87
N MET A 176 -0.60 -4.76 -9.73
CA MET A 176 -1.95 -5.20 -9.41
C MET A 176 -2.08 -6.68 -9.77
N VAL A 177 -2.10 -7.53 -8.75
CA VAL A 177 -2.19 -8.98 -8.91
C VAL A 177 -3.60 -9.43 -8.60
N LEU A 178 -4.16 -10.20 -9.50
CA LEU A 178 -5.45 -10.86 -9.37
C LEU A 178 -5.21 -12.34 -9.08
N ARG A 179 -6.14 -12.93 -8.34
CA ARG A 179 -6.30 -14.38 -8.20
C ARG A 179 -7.56 -14.77 -8.95
N VAL A 180 -7.43 -15.70 -9.88
CA VAL A 180 -8.55 -16.33 -10.60
C VAL A 180 -9.07 -17.52 -9.80
N ASP A 181 -10.38 -17.63 -9.65
CA ASP A 181 -11.01 -18.82 -9.07
C ASP A 181 -10.92 -19.99 -10.07
N LEU A 182 -9.88 -20.80 -9.91
CA LEU A 182 -9.60 -21.96 -10.78
C LEU A 182 -10.69 -23.04 -10.72
N SER A 183 -11.56 -23.03 -9.70
CA SER A 183 -12.71 -23.93 -9.62
C SER A 183 -13.80 -23.56 -10.64
N ARG A 184 -13.74 -22.37 -11.24
CA ARG A 184 -14.76 -21.86 -12.16
C ARG A 184 -14.20 -21.41 -13.51
N GLN A 185 -12.94 -20.98 -13.58
CA GLN A 185 -12.33 -20.49 -14.82
C GLN A 185 -10.81 -20.72 -14.83
N SER A 186 -10.24 -21.05 -15.99
CA SER A 186 -8.79 -21.12 -16.17
C SER A 186 -8.16 -19.73 -16.28
N VAL A 187 -6.86 -19.61 -15.94
CA VAL A 187 -6.11 -18.37 -16.17
C VAL A 187 -6.08 -17.98 -17.65
N SER A 188 -5.91 -18.95 -18.56
CA SER A 188 -5.92 -18.69 -20.00
C SER A 188 -7.26 -18.13 -20.47
N GLY A 189 -8.38 -18.68 -19.98
CA GLY A 189 -9.72 -18.16 -20.25
C GLY A 189 -9.91 -16.75 -19.71
N TYR A 190 -9.44 -16.48 -18.49
CA TYR A 190 -9.53 -15.15 -17.90
C TYR A 190 -8.65 -14.11 -18.60
N LEU A 191 -7.47 -14.49 -19.10
CA LEU A 191 -6.63 -13.61 -19.91
C LEU A 191 -7.31 -13.24 -21.24
N ALA A 192 -8.04 -14.17 -21.87
CA ALA A 192 -8.84 -13.87 -23.05
C ALA A 192 -10.01 -12.92 -22.72
N GLU A 193 -10.66 -13.09 -21.56
CA GLU A 193 -11.72 -12.18 -21.08
C GLU A 193 -11.17 -10.76 -20.84
N LEU A 194 -10.00 -10.64 -20.20
CA LEU A 194 -9.33 -9.36 -20.02
C LEU A 194 -9.04 -8.69 -21.36
N LEU A 195 -8.49 -9.44 -22.33
CA LEU A 195 -8.19 -8.91 -23.66
C LEU A 195 -9.46 -8.43 -24.39
N GLY A 196 -10.56 -9.18 -24.28
CA GLY A 196 -11.87 -8.79 -24.81
C GLY A 196 -12.42 -7.51 -24.18
N ALA A 197 -12.05 -7.22 -22.92
CA ALA A 197 -12.36 -5.98 -22.23
C ALA A 197 -11.34 -4.84 -22.49
N GLY A 198 -10.39 -5.03 -23.40
CA GLY A 198 -9.34 -4.05 -23.70
C GLY A 198 -8.29 -3.91 -22.60
N MET A 199 -8.16 -4.92 -21.74
CA MET A 199 -7.16 -4.97 -20.66
C MET A 199 -6.10 -6.02 -20.96
N ALA A 200 -4.84 -5.68 -20.65
CA ALA A 200 -3.73 -6.61 -20.77
C ALA A 200 -3.29 -7.12 -19.39
N GLY A 201 -2.93 -8.40 -19.33
CA GLY A 201 -2.37 -9.03 -18.16
C GLY A 201 -1.50 -10.21 -18.55
N ARG A 202 -0.74 -10.72 -17.59
CA ARG A 202 0.12 -11.90 -17.78
C ARG A 202 -0.02 -12.85 -16.60
N ALA A 203 0.08 -14.14 -16.88
CA ALA A 203 0.17 -15.17 -15.84
C ALA A 203 1.47 -15.04 -15.02
N VAL A 204 1.50 -15.70 -13.88
CA VAL A 204 2.70 -15.85 -13.03
C VAL A 204 3.05 -17.33 -12.94
N ASP A 205 4.20 -17.71 -13.48
CA ASP A 205 4.58 -19.12 -13.65
C ASP A 205 4.60 -19.92 -12.33
N TRP A 206 4.99 -19.28 -11.23
CA TRP A 206 5.08 -19.91 -9.90
C TRP A 206 3.81 -19.76 -9.05
N ALA A 207 2.79 -19.06 -9.52
CA ALA A 207 1.51 -18.87 -8.82
C ALA A 207 0.35 -19.17 -9.79
N PRO A 208 -0.16 -20.42 -9.83
CA PRO A 208 -1.03 -20.90 -10.91
C PRO A 208 -2.34 -20.12 -11.12
N ALA A 209 -2.86 -19.49 -10.07
CA ALA A 209 -4.08 -18.67 -10.13
C ALA A 209 -3.80 -17.19 -10.39
N ALA A 210 -2.55 -16.76 -10.42
CA ALA A 210 -2.19 -15.36 -10.41
C ALA A 210 -2.12 -14.75 -11.81
N VAL A 211 -2.73 -13.57 -11.94
CA VAL A 211 -2.62 -12.70 -13.12
C VAL A 211 -2.14 -11.33 -12.69
N ILE A 212 -1.08 -10.83 -13.30
CA ILE A 212 -0.60 -9.46 -13.11
C ILE A 212 -1.20 -8.59 -14.23
N LEU A 213 -1.99 -7.59 -13.87
CA LEU A 213 -2.45 -6.59 -14.83
C LEU A 213 -1.28 -5.71 -15.26
N GLU A 214 -1.22 -5.37 -16.55
CA GLU A 214 -0.22 -4.43 -17.07
C GLU A 214 -0.41 -3.03 -16.48
N ARG A 215 -1.67 -2.63 -16.26
CA ARG A 215 -2.05 -1.37 -15.63
C ARG A 215 -3.03 -1.61 -14.49
N PRO A 216 -2.77 -1.08 -13.28
CA PRO A 216 -3.75 -1.12 -12.19
C PRO A 216 -5.02 -0.37 -12.58
N VAL A 217 -6.18 -0.93 -12.22
CA VAL A 217 -7.50 -0.33 -12.44
C VAL A 217 -8.30 -0.32 -11.14
N ALA A 218 -9.37 0.47 -11.10
CA ALA A 218 -10.32 0.37 -9.98
C ALA A 218 -10.96 -1.02 -9.96
N VAL A 219 -11.21 -1.57 -8.76
CA VAL A 219 -11.77 -2.93 -8.61
C VAL A 219 -13.10 -3.14 -9.34
N ALA A 220 -13.91 -2.08 -9.46
CA ALA A 220 -15.18 -2.12 -10.17
C ALA A 220 -15.04 -2.26 -11.69
N ALA A 221 -13.86 -1.95 -12.25
CA ALA A 221 -13.57 -2.07 -13.67
C ALA A 221 -13.01 -3.45 -14.04
N ILE A 222 -12.59 -4.26 -13.06
CA ILE A 222 -12.04 -5.59 -13.30
C ILE A 222 -13.16 -6.53 -13.79
N PRO A 223 -13.02 -7.16 -14.97
CA PRO A 223 -13.97 -8.15 -15.45
C PRO A 223 -14.21 -9.26 -14.41
N ALA A 224 -15.49 -9.59 -14.23
CA ALA A 224 -15.98 -10.63 -13.33
C ALA A 224 -15.65 -10.48 -11.82
N PHE A 225 -15.13 -9.33 -11.36
CA PHE A 225 -14.82 -9.11 -9.94
C PHE A 225 -16.06 -9.15 -9.04
N ARG A 226 -17.16 -8.50 -9.45
CA ARG A 226 -18.45 -8.53 -8.71
C ARG A 226 -19.10 -9.91 -8.71
N ALA A 227 -18.85 -10.71 -9.76
CA ALA A 227 -19.33 -12.09 -9.84
C ALA A 227 -18.50 -13.07 -8.98
N GLY A 228 -17.45 -12.56 -8.34
CA GLY A 228 -16.58 -13.33 -7.46
C GLY A 228 -15.57 -14.22 -8.20
N LEU A 229 -15.45 -14.14 -9.52
CA LEU A 229 -14.53 -15.01 -10.28
C LEU A 229 -13.06 -14.63 -10.10
N VAL A 230 -12.81 -13.41 -9.63
CA VAL A 230 -11.46 -12.92 -9.33
C VAL A 230 -11.40 -12.13 -8.03
N SER A 231 -10.23 -12.13 -7.41
CA SER A 231 -9.91 -11.34 -6.21
C SER A 231 -8.61 -10.57 -6.41
N VAL A 232 -8.45 -9.41 -5.76
CA VAL A 232 -7.15 -8.74 -5.69
C VAL A 232 -6.35 -9.38 -4.56
N GLN A 233 -5.27 -10.09 -4.91
CA GLN A 233 -4.39 -10.74 -3.94
C GLN A 233 -2.98 -10.87 -4.53
N ASP A 234 -1.96 -10.46 -3.78
CA ASP A 234 -0.56 -10.58 -4.20
C ASP A 234 -0.17 -12.04 -4.47
N ALA A 235 0.61 -12.30 -5.51
CA ALA A 235 0.98 -13.65 -5.93
C ALA A 235 1.68 -14.43 -4.80
N GLY A 236 2.50 -13.75 -3.98
CA GLY A 236 3.15 -14.40 -2.83
C GLY A 236 2.15 -14.89 -1.79
N ALA A 237 1.06 -14.15 -1.57
CA ALA A 237 0.00 -14.56 -0.64
C ALA A 237 -0.86 -15.70 -1.20
N GLN A 238 -0.89 -15.88 -2.53
CA GLN A 238 -1.61 -16.99 -3.16
C GLN A 238 -0.94 -18.34 -2.89
N LEU A 239 0.39 -18.38 -2.74
CA LEU A 239 1.13 -19.61 -2.44
C LEU A 239 0.65 -20.32 -1.17
N ALA A 240 0.07 -19.60 -0.21
CA ALA A 240 -0.38 -20.16 1.06
C ALA A 240 -1.36 -21.33 0.88
N ALA A 241 -2.33 -21.23 -0.04
CA ALA A 241 -3.31 -22.30 -0.24
C ALA A 241 -2.68 -23.55 -0.85
N THR A 242 -1.79 -23.37 -1.84
CA THR A 242 -1.08 -24.46 -2.50
C THR A 242 -0.10 -25.15 -1.56
N LEU A 243 0.63 -24.38 -0.73
CA LEU A 243 1.59 -24.93 0.24
C LEU A 243 0.92 -25.61 1.43
N LEU A 244 -0.29 -25.18 1.81
CA LEU A 244 -1.04 -25.85 2.88
C LEU A 244 -1.49 -27.25 2.48
N ASP A 245 -1.68 -27.48 1.17
CA ASP A 245 -2.02 -28.78 0.58
C ASP A 245 -3.24 -29.43 1.28
N ALA A 246 -4.32 -28.65 1.41
CA ALA A 246 -5.55 -29.11 2.02
C ALA A 246 -6.32 -30.00 1.05
N GLN A 247 -6.73 -31.18 1.52
CA GLN A 247 -7.39 -32.21 0.71
C GLN A 247 -8.91 -32.23 0.93
N PRO A 248 -9.69 -32.75 -0.04
CA PRO A 248 -11.12 -33.00 0.14
C PRO A 248 -11.42 -33.77 1.44
N GLY A 249 -12.48 -33.37 2.14
CA GLY A 249 -12.89 -33.97 3.41
C GLY A 249 -12.10 -33.52 4.63
N MET A 250 -11.04 -32.71 4.47
CA MET A 250 -10.30 -32.18 5.61
C MET A 250 -11.04 -31.05 6.32
N ARG A 251 -10.76 -30.91 7.61
CA ARG A 251 -11.13 -29.78 8.46
C ARG A 251 -9.94 -28.84 8.62
N VAL A 252 -10.10 -27.59 8.20
CA VAL A 252 -9.01 -26.63 8.10
C VAL A 252 -9.28 -25.41 8.98
N LEU A 253 -8.23 -24.87 9.59
CA LEU A 253 -8.24 -23.60 10.31
C LEU A 253 -7.45 -22.54 9.53
N ASP A 254 -8.04 -21.37 9.32
CA ASP A 254 -7.35 -20.14 8.91
C ASP A 254 -7.29 -19.18 10.11
N ALA A 255 -6.11 -19.05 10.69
CA ALA A 255 -5.85 -18.23 11.87
C ALA A 255 -5.34 -16.84 11.46
N CYS A 256 -5.90 -15.79 12.07
CA CYS A 256 -5.70 -14.38 11.68
C CYS A 256 -6.22 -14.08 10.27
N ALA A 257 -7.40 -14.63 9.97
CA ALA A 257 -7.90 -14.77 8.61
C ALA A 257 -8.23 -13.46 7.89
N ALA A 258 -8.48 -12.36 8.61
CA ALA A 258 -9.01 -11.17 7.97
C ALA A 258 -7.98 -10.44 7.10
N PRO A 259 -8.36 -9.94 5.90
CA PRO A 259 -9.74 -9.74 5.43
C PRO A 259 -10.37 -10.92 4.65
N GLY A 260 -9.81 -12.13 4.75
CA GLY A 260 -10.41 -13.34 4.18
C GLY A 260 -9.87 -13.75 2.81
N GLY A 261 -8.81 -13.08 2.34
CA GLY A 261 -8.21 -13.39 1.04
C GLY A 261 -7.70 -14.84 0.98
N LYS A 262 -6.99 -15.31 2.00
CA LYS A 262 -6.48 -16.68 2.06
C LYS A 262 -7.60 -17.69 2.34
N THR A 263 -8.56 -17.35 3.22
CA THR A 263 -9.79 -18.13 3.44
C THR A 263 -10.53 -18.42 2.14
N GLY A 264 -10.79 -17.38 1.34
CA GLY A 264 -11.42 -17.53 0.03
C GLY A 264 -10.59 -18.39 -0.92
N HIS A 265 -9.26 -18.25 -0.90
CA HIS A 265 -8.39 -19.07 -1.76
C HIS A 265 -8.46 -20.55 -1.38
N LEU A 266 -8.47 -20.88 -0.09
CA LEU A 266 -8.59 -22.27 0.37
C LEU A 266 -9.88 -22.92 -0.13
N LEU A 267 -11.00 -22.18 -0.14
CA LEU A 267 -12.29 -22.68 -0.63
C LEU A 267 -12.38 -22.77 -2.16
N GLU A 268 -11.62 -21.94 -2.89
CA GLU A 268 -11.49 -22.03 -4.34
C GLU A 268 -10.57 -23.19 -4.74
N HIS A 269 -9.48 -23.39 -4.01
CA HIS A 269 -8.47 -24.42 -4.25
C HIS A 269 -8.98 -25.81 -3.89
N THR A 270 -9.70 -25.93 -2.76
CA THR A 270 -10.25 -27.19 -2.27
C THR A 270 -11.74 -27.00 -1.92
N PRO A 271 -12.66 -27.01 -2.91
CA PRO A 271 -14.08 -26.73 -2.64
C PRO A 271 -14.77 -27.79 -1.76
N GLN A 272 -14.19 -28.98 -1.63
CA GLN A 272 -14.77 -30.11 -0.91
C GLN A 272 -14.18 -30.29 0.50
N LEU A 273 -13.70 -29.23 1.15
CA LEU A 273 -13.35 -29.30 2.57
C LEU A 273 -14.58 -29.72 3.40
N ALA A 274 -14.36 -30.53 4.43
CA ALA A 274 -15.44 -30.88 5.37
C ALA A 274 -15.86 -29.66 6.19
N GLU A 275 -14.89 -28.83 6.59
CA GLU A 275 -15.12 -27.56 7.28
C GLU A 275 -13.89 -26.66 7.12
N LEU A 276 -14.13 -25.36 6.88
CA LEU A 276 -13.11 -24.33 7.05
C LEU A 276 -13.56 -23.38 8.17
N VAL A 277 -12.74 -23.24 9.19
CA VAL A 277 -12.94 -22.30 10.29
C VAL A 277 -11.98 -21.13 10.12
N ALA A 278 -12.50 -19.91 10.03
CA ALA A 278 -11.71 -18.70 9.93
C ALA A 278 -11.83 -17.89 11.22
N VAL A 279 -10.70 -17.59 11.84
CA VAL A 279 -10.64 -16.92 13.14
C VAL A 279 -9.86 -15.62 13.02
N ASP A 280 -10.42 -14.53 13.52
CA ASP A 280 -9.71 -13.27 13.74
C ASP A 280 -10.19 -12.63 15.05
N VAL A 281 -9.32 -11.83 15.69
CA VAL A 281 -9.61 -11.22 16.99
C VAL A 281 -10.52 -9.99 16.86
N ASP A 282 -10.56 -9.37 15.67
CA ASP A 282 -11.28 -8.13 15.42
C ASP A 282 -12.61 -8.38 14.70
N ALA A 283 -13.72 -8.04 15.36
CA ALA A 283 -15.07 -8.24 14.85
C ALA A 283 -15.36 -7.47 13.55
N GLN A 284 -14.84 -6.25 13.39
CA GLN A 284 -15.02 -5.48 12.16
C GLN A 284 -14.26 -6.14 11.00
N ARG A 285 -13.06 -6.64 11.28
CA ARG A 285 -12.25 -7.38 10.31
C ARG A 285 -12.86 -8.72 9.93
N VAL A 286 -13.54 -9.42 10.85
CA VAL A 286 -14.35 -10.62 10.53
C VAL A 286 -15.52 -10.28 9.61
N GLY A 287 -16.18 -9.12 9.80
CA GLY A 287 -17.20 -8.63 8.86
C GLY A 287 -16.70 -8.55 7.42
N ARG A 288 -15.45 -8.09 7.21
CA ARG A 288 -14.81 -8.07 5.87
C ARG A 288 -14.56 -9.47 5.29
N ILE A 289 -14.35 -10.48 6.13
CA ILE A 289 -14.25 -11.88 5.68
C ILE A 289 -15.60 -12.32 5.12
N GLN A 290 -16.69 -12.07 5.86
CA GLN A 290 -18.05 -12.42 5.45
C GLN A 290 -18.41 -11.78 4.10
N GLU A 291 -18.21 -10.46 3.97
CA GLU A 291 -18.46 -9.73 2.71
C GLU A 291 -17.68 -10.30 1.52
N ASN A 292 -16.41 -10.68 1.74
CA ASN A 292 -15.59 -11.29 0.71
C ASN A 292 -16.10 -12.69 0.33
N LEU A 293 -16.43 -13.54 1.31
CA LEU A 293 -16.95 -14.88 1.06
C LEU A 293 -18.29 -14.85 0.32
N GLU A 294 -19.19 -13.95 0.69
CA GLU A 294 -20.48 -13.72 0.00
C GLU A 294 -20.26 -13.36 -1.47
N ARG A 295 -19.38 -12.40 -1.76
CA ARG A 295 -19.02 -12.03 -3.13
C ARG A 295 -18.44 -13.21 -3.90
N LEU A 296 -17.58 -14.00 -3.26
CA LEU A 296 -16.97 -15.20 -3.84
C LEU A 296 -17.94 -16.37 -3.98
N LYS A 297 -19.15 -16.27 -3.42
CA LYS A 297 -20.15 -17.37 -3.34
C LYS A 297 -19.57 -18.59 -2.61
N ARG A 298 -18.84 -18.32 -1.52
CA ARG A 298 -18.24 -19.32 -0.64
C ARG A 298 -18.76 -19.12 0.78
N SER A 299 -18.59 -20.12 1.62
CA SER A 299 -18.95 -20.06 3.04
C SER A 299 -17.89 -20.74 3.89
N ALA A 300 -17.68 -20.21 5.09
CA ALA A 300 -16.80 -20.76 6.12
C ALA A 300 -17.44 -20.48 7.48
N ARG A 301 -17.03 -21.22 8.51
CA ARG A 301 -17.39 -20.90 9.88
C ARG A 301 -16.51 -19.74 10.35
N LEU A 302 -17.10 -18.59 10.59
CA LEU A 302 -16.39 -17.40 11.07
C LEU A 302 -16.49 -17.30 12.59
N VAL A 303 -15.36 -17.05 13.25
CA VAL A 303 -15.31 -16.89 14.72
C VAL A 303 -14.48 -15.66 15.08
N VAL A 304 -15.05 -14.81 15.94
CA VAL A 304 -14.30 -13.71 16.57
C VAL A 304 -13.66 -14.25 17.83
N ALA A 305 -12.34 -14.46 17.81
CA ALA A 305 -11.60 -15.00 18.95
C ALA A 305 -10.10 -14.71 18.86
N ASP A 306 -9.44 -14.71 20.02
CA ASP A 306 -7.98 -14.72 20.07
C ASP A 306 -7.45 -16.14 19.84
N VAL A 307 -6.71 -16.35 18.75
CA VAL A 307 -6.16 -17.67 18.39
C VAL A 307 -5.17 -18.20 19.44
N ARG A 308 -4.64 -17.34 20.32
CA ARG A 308 -3.80 -17.74 21.47
C ARG A 308 -4.61 -18.36 22.61
N GLN A 309 -5.94 -18.29 22.55
CA GLN A 309 -6.86 -18.88 23.52
C GLN A 309 -7.75 -19.95 22.84
N PRO A 310 -7.22 -21.15 22.53
CA PRO A 310 -7.97 -22.17 21.79
C PRO A 310 -9.33 -22.51 22.40
N SER A 311 -9.45 -22.47 23.72
CA SER A 311 -10.71 -22.75 24.43
C SER A 311 -11.88 -21.86 24.03
N THR A 312 -11.65 -20.70 23.40
CA THR A 312 -12.72 -19.76 23.01
C THR A 312 -13.31 -20.05 21.62
N PHE A 313 -12.68 -20.91 20.81
CA PHE A 313 -13.17 -21.20 19.45
C PHE A 313 -13.08 -22.68 19.06
N TRP A 314 -12.19 -23.45 19.69
CA TRP A 314 -11.99 -24.85 19.40
C TRP A 314 -13.08 -25.70 20.07
N ASP A 315 -13.69 -26.58 19.28
CA ASP A 315 -14.81 -27.45 19.68
C ASP A 315 -14.35 -28.88 20.07
N GLY A 316 -13.07 -29.06 20.36
CA GLY A 316 -12.49 -30.36 20.75
C GLY A 316 -12.19 -31.31 19.58
N ARG A 317 -12.59 -30.96 18.34
CA ARG A 317 -12.25 -31.75 17.14
C ARG A 317 -10.95 -31.23 16.54
N ALA A 318 -9.99 -32.09 16.23
CA ALA A 318 -8.73 -31.66 15.61
C ALA A 318 -8.93 -31.01 14.24
N PHE A 319 -7.96 -30.19 13.82
CA PHE A 319 -7.84 -29.70 12.45
C PHE A 319 -6.79 -30.52 11.71
N ASP A 320 -7.06 -30.89 10.46
CA ASP A 320 -6.11 -31.62 9.61
C ASP A 320 -5.01 -30.70 9.06
N ARG A 321 -5.33 -29.41 8.88
CA ARG A 321 -4.41 -28.35 8.45
C ARG A 321 -4.72 -27.06 9.18
N ILE A 322 -3.67 -26.29 9.49
CA ILE A 322 -3.77 -24.97 10.10
C ILE A 322 -2.90 -24.01 9.28
N LEU A 323 -3.53 -22.98 8.72
CA LEU A 323 -2.86 -21.84 8.15
C LEU A 323 -2.75 -20.74 9.21
N VAL A 324 -1.55 -20.22 9.43
CA VAL A 324 -1.31 -19.10 10.36
C VAL A 324 -0.72 -17.93 9.57
N ASP A 325 -1.56 -16.93 9.28
CA ASP A 325 -1.12 -15.66 8.69
C ASP A 325 -0.75 -14.67 9.81
N ALA A 326 0.37 -14.94 10.48
CA ALA A 326 0.73 -14.25 11.70
C ALA A 326 0.88 -12.72 11.50
N PRO A 327 0.43 -11.90 12.47
CA PRO A 327 0.78 -10.48 12.51
C PRO A 327 2.31 -10.32 12.46
N CYS A 328 2.82 -9.58 11.48
CA CYS A 328 4.25 -9.43 11.26
C CYS A 328 4.67 -7.96 11.02
N SER A 329 5.97 -7.72 10.95
CA SER A 329 6.55 -6.39 10.67
C SER A 329 6.10 -5.81 9.33
N SER A 330 5.58 -6.63 8.42
CA SER A 330 5.07 -6.26 7.10
C SER A 330 6.15 -5.71 6.14
N THR A 331 7.44 -5.91 6.44
CA THR A 331 8.56 -5.43 5.60
C THR A 331 8.50 -5.96 4.17
N GLY A 332 7.94 -7.15 3.95
CA GLY A 332 7.73 -7.73 2.62
C GLY A 332 6.68 -7.02 1.74
N VAL A 333 5.90 -6.09 2.29
CA VAL A 333 4.84 -5.36 1.56
C VAL A 333 5.08 -3.85 1.47
N ILE A 334 6.31 -3.38 1.77
CA ILE A 334 6.69 -1.94 1.76
C ILE A 334 6.29 -1.23 0.45
N ARG A 335 6.42 -1.90 -0.71
CA ARG A 335 6.02 -1.30 -2.00
C ARG A 335 4.55 -0.86 -2.05
N ARG A 336 3.66 -1.56 -1.32
CA ARG A 336 2.23 -1.24 -1.18
C ARG A 336 1.97 -0.29 -0.02
N HIS A 337 2.71 -0.46 1.07
CA HIS A 337 2.57 0.27 2.34
C HIS A 337 3.89 0.96 2.68
N PRO A 338 4.22 2.08 2.01
CA PRO A 338 5.51 2.74 2.20
C PRO A 338 5.69 3.36 3.59
N ASP A 339 4.59 3.61 4.31
CA ASP A 339 4.53 4.08 5.70
C ASP A 339 5.23 3.14 6.67
N ILE A 340 5.33 1.84 6.36
CA ILE A 340 6.10 0.86 7.15
C ILE A 340 7.54 1.33 7.38
N LYS A 341 8.15 2.05 6.43
CA LYS A 341 9.52 2.56 6.58
C LYS A 341 9.68 3.66 7.63
N LEU A 342 8.57 4.28 8.05
CA LEU A 342 8.54 5.36 9.03
C LEU A 342 7.98 4.88 10.39
N LEU A 343 7.13 3.87 10.39
CA LEU A 343 6.37 3.40 11.57
C LEU A 343 6.97 2.16 12.25
N ARG A 344 8.11 1.65 11.78
CA ARG A 344 8.75 0.42 12.29
C ARG A 344 10.21 0.64 12.69
#